data_AF-A0A7V4WCF5-F1
#
_entry.id   AF-A0A7V4WCF5-F1
#
_cell.length_a   1.000
_cell.length_b   1.000
_cell.length_c   1.000
_cell.angle_alpha   90.00
_cell.angle_beta   90.00
_cell.angle_gamma   90.00
#
_symmetry.space_group_name_H-M   'P 1'
#
loop_
_entity.id
_entity.type
_entity.pdbx_description
1 polymer ?
#
loop_
_entity_poly.entity_id
_entity_poly.type
_entity_poly.pdbx_seq_one_letter_code
_entity_poly.pdbx_strand_id
1 'polypeptide(L)'
;MTNYQIPISKLAITCSLLFSFLLLPVKAQLKGLNINAENISFEKEKGKIEAQGSAEVTYQGLFLRGQHLIYYTSAETFHADSGFRFFYEGITLEGEALDYTLVSKEGQASKIYFSYKGMYLGGEKASFNPDYFILRNAYFTTCDQAPPHYRVTALEINLYPKFGWLVAYWGFFWLWNFPLVPLPTYIYDFRAEQRGHENLPPYPEIGSNSEDGNYLIESLTWHLKRELSGTYSLGWAANKGLLLGLKANYLLDDHQDGDFRLAWNPINKLVGGLTHSLHFGEESASAESFVKLLPSFHLYRYQLDTTFSYHERINYQRVSYYPKLEWQSKENELWAGKAKMNFSLLAAMVAEENNIKLAEGGGKIKLTGQAKEISLGEFVPALTLDGLFYANGQKWLKPSFEMGLKKSLTPDLALRFNYLHYFFVEGQSPFLFENYRFSPSDQLLAELYLKHGDASGQISASYFLDNWTPEDIDYTLFFKLHCYNLSISYRSLRNEFTMGFSLASMR
;
A
#
# COMPACT_ATOMS: atom_id res chain seq x y z
N MET A 1 27.66 82.57 2.48
CA MET A 1 27.99 81.17 2.12
C MET A 1 27.22 80.86 0.84
N THR A 2 27.70 81.36 -0.30
CA THR A 2 28.61 80.70 -1.28
C THR A 2 27.88 79.78 -2.28
N ASN A 3 27.76 80.35 -3.50
CA ASN A 3 27.68 79.79 -4.86
C ASN A 3 26.50 78.88 -5.25
N TYR A 4 25.59 79.28 -6.14
CA TYR A 4 25.66 79.56 -7.60
C TYR A 4 25.88 78.34 -8.51
N GLN A 5 24.79 77.98 -9.21
CA GLN A 5 24.61 77.57 -10.63
C GLN A 5 25.50 76.48 -11.26
N ILE A 6 24.87 75.54 -11.98
CA ILE A 6 24.90 75.42 -13.46
C ILE A 6 23.71 74.55 -13.95
N PRO A 7 23.05 74.91 -15.07
CA PRO A 7 21.93 74.19 -15.69
C PRO A 7 22.22 73.61 -17.11
N ILE A 8 21.27 72.81 -17.64
CA ILE A 8 20.91 72.55 -19.06
C ILE A 8 21.89 71.83 -20.01
N SER A 9 21.42 70.72 -20.62
CA SER A 9 21.31 70.47 -22.10
C SER A 9 21.06 68.96 -22.34
N LYS A 10 19.92 68.50 -22.91
CA LYS A 10 19.48 68.45 -24.32
C LYS A 10 20.45 67.76 -25.31
N LEU A 11 19.89 66.74 -25.99
CA LEU A 11 20.16 66.23 -27.35
C LEU A 11 21.40 65.34 -27.61
N ALA A 12 21.14 64.10 -28.03
CA ALA A 12 21.58 63.47 -29.30
C ALA A 12 21.45 61.92 -29.17
N ILE A 13 20.45 61.29 -29.79
CA ILE A 13 20.48 60.73 -31.15
C ILE A 13 21.29 59.43 -31.24
N THR A 14 20.53 58.32 -31.28
CA THR A 14 20.74 57.07 -32.05
C THR A 14 22.17 56.52 -32.20
N CYS A 15 22.38 55.33 -31.63
CA CYS A 15 23.15 54.29 -32.30
C CYS A 15 22.42 52.95 -32.12
N SER A 16 21.50 52.70 -33.06
CA SER A 16 21.12 51.35 -33.46
C SER A 16 22.38 50.64 -33.96
N LEU A 17 22.62 49.41 -33.50
CA LEU A 17 23.53 48.37 -34.01
C LEU A 17 24.38 47.77 -32.87
N LEU A 18 24.35 46.44 -32.80
CA LEU A 18 25.22 45.58 -31.99
C LEU A 18 24.82 45.38 -30.52
N PHE A 19 23.63 44.83 -30.27
CA PHE A 19 23.57 43.62 -29.43
C PHE A 19 22.29 42.81 -29.73
N SER A 20 22.02 42.59 -31.02
CA SER A 20 21.33 41.36 -31.42
C SER A 20 22.32 40.21 -31.18
N PHE A 21 22.47 39.81 -29.92
CA PHE A 21 22.91 38.45 -29.63
C PHE A 21 21.72 37.57 -30.05
N LEU A 22 21.71 37.30 -31.36
CA LEU A 22 21.09 36.15 -31.96
C LEU A 22 21.47 34.94 -31.10
N LEU A 23 20.61 34.60 -30.14
CA LEU A 23 20.41 33.23 -29.73
C LEU A 23 19.86 32.50 -30.97
N LEU A 24 20.73 32.30 -31.96
CA LEU A 24 20.51 31.24 -32.92
C LEU A 24 20.47 29.97 -32.06
N PRO A 25 19.37 29.19 -32.09
CA PRO A 25 19.47 27.83 -31.63
C PRO A 25 20.52 27.20 -32.55
N VAL A 26 21.73 27.01 -32.03
CA VAL A 26 22.67 26.09 -32.63
C VAL A 26 21.90 24.79 -32.67
N LYS A 27 21.43 24.38 -33.86
CA LYS A 27 20.91 23.05 -34.09
C LYS A 27 22.07 22.12 -33.80
N ALA A 28 22.18 21.69 -32.55
CA ALA A 28 23.10 20.67 -32.13
C ALA A 28 22.72 19.44 -32.94
N GLN A 29 23.56 19.09 -33.91
CA GLN A 29 23.40 17.84 -34.62
C GLN A 29 23.44 16.73 -33.57
N LEU A 30 22.36 15.97 -33.43
CA LEU A 30 22.23 14.88 -32.46
C LEU A 30 23.38 13.90 -32.68
N LYS A 31 24.43 14.04 -31.87
CA LYS A 31 25.63 13.21 -31.98
C LYS A 31 25.26 11.81 -31.49
N GLY A 32 25.39 10.81 -32.37
CA GLY A 32 25.12 9.41 -32.05
C GLY A 32 23.70 8.91 -32.39
N LEU A 33 22.94 9.65 -33.21
CA LEU A 33 21.73 9.09 -33.85
C LEU A 33 22.14 8.19 -35.02
N ASN A 34 21.77 6.91 -34.97
CA ASN A 34 21.98 5.95 -36.04
C ASN A 34 20.62 5.47 -36.57
N ILE A 35 20.44 5.49 -37.90
CA ILE A 35 19.25 5.01 -38.60
C ILE A 35 19.71 4.01 -39.67
N ASN A 36 19.22 2.79 -39.60
CA ASN A 36 19.51 1.71 -40.54
C ASN A 36 18.20 1.16 -41.12
N ALA A 37 18.11 0.97 -42.43
CA ALA A 37 16.94 0.42 -43.11
C ALA A 37 17.33 -0.03 -44.53
N GLU A 38 16.45 -0.77 -45.19
CA GLU A 38 16.65 -1.16 -46.60
C GLU A 38 16.62 0.06 -47.53
N ASN A 39 15.70 0.99 -47.29
CA ASN A 39 15.57 2.22 -48.05
C ASN A 39 15.50 3.42 -47.10
N ILE A 40 16.35 4.42 -47.34
CA ILE A 40 16.35 5.69 -46.60
C ILE A 40 16.19 6.83 -47.60
N SER A 41 15.19 7.68 -47.40
CA SER A 41 14.97 8.90 -48.17
C SER A 41 15.16 10.13 -47.28
N PHE A 42 15.71 11.21 -47.84
CA PHE A 42 15.90 12.47 -47.12
C PHE A 42 15.34 13.65 -47.90
N GLU A 43 14.26 14.24 -47.39
CA GLU A 43 13.67 15.47 -47.90
C GLU A 43 14.18 16.66 -47.10
N LYS A 44 15.31 17.23 -47.54
CA LYS A 44 15.99 18.34 -46.85
C LYS A 44 15.09 19.55 -46.61
N GLU A 45 14.25 19.92 -47.57
CA GLU A 45 13.36 21.08 -47.49
C GLU A 45 12.30 20.95 -46.38
N LYS A 46 11.81 19.73 -46.16
CA LYS A 46 10.83 19.41 -45.10
C LYS A 46 11.50 18.96 -43.80
N GLY A 47 12.83 18.82 -43.79
CA GLY A 47 13.59 18.28 -42.66
C GLY A 47 13.15 16.86 -42.28
N LYS A 48 12.78 16.03 -43.25
CA LYS A 48 12.17 14.71 -43.06
C LYS A 48 13.11 13.61 -43.53
N ILE A 49 13.39 12.62 -42.69
CA ILE A 49 14.05 11.36 -43.06
C ILE A 49 13.00 10.27 -43.01
N GLU A 50 12.83 9.49 -44.08
CA GLU A 50 12.00 8.29 -44.05
C GLU A 50 12.90 7.05 -44.17
N ALA A 51 12.59 6.03 -43.40
CA ALA A 51 13.28 4.75 -43.38
C ALA A 51 12.25 3.63 -43.53
N GLN A 52 12.43 2.77 -44.55
CA GLN A 52 11.52 1.68 -44.90
C GLN A 52 12.25 0.35 -45.03
N GLY A 53 11.58 -0.72 -44.62
CA GLY A 53 12.08 -2.09 -44.67
C GLY A 53 13.02 -2.38 -43.50
N SER A 54 12.50 -3.09 -42.49
CA SER A 54 13.23 -3.44 -41.25
C SER A 54 14.01 -2.26 -40.64
N ALA A 55 13.37 -1.09 -40.56
CA ALA A 55 14.02 0.13 -40.09
C ALA A 55 14.33 0.07 -38.59
N GLU A 56 15.55 0.47 -38.23
CA GLU A 56 16.10 0.47 -36.88
C GLU A 56 16.74 1.81 -36.58
N VAL A 57 16.37 2.38 -35.44
CA VAL A 57 16.89 3.65 -34.92
C VAL A 57 17.51 3.39 -33.56
N THR A 58 18.74 3.87 -33.36
CA THR A 58 19.43 3.83 -32.06
C THR A 58 19.90 5.22 -31.67
N TYR A 59 19.58 5.65 -30.45
CA TYR A 59 20.01 6.94 -29.90
C TYR A 59 20.08 6.92 -28.38
N GLN A 60 21.25 7.14 -27.79
CA GLN A 60 21.46 7.27 -26.33
C GLN A 60 20.73 6.19 -25.48
N GLY A 61 20.78 4.93 -25.91
CA GLY A 61 20.14 3.80 -25.21
C GLY A 61 18.67 3.54 -25.61
N LEU A 62 18.06 4.41 -26.42
CA LEU A 62 16.79 4.15 -27.08
C LEU A 62 17.01 3.24 -28.29
N PHE A 63 16.12 2.28 -28.48
CA PHE A 63 16.10 1.40 -29.65
C PHE A 63 14.68 1.32 -30.21
N LEU A 64 14.45 1.85 -31.41
CA LEU A 64 13.15 1.83 -32.08
C LEU A 64 13.27 1.02 -33.38
N ARG A 65 12.40 0.03 -33.56
CA ARG A 65 12.32 -0.80 -34.75
C ARG A 65 10.90 -0.79 -35.32
N GLY A 66 10.77 -0.73 -36.65
CA GLY A 66 9.49 -0.77 -37.34
C GLY A 66 9.64 -1.04 -38.84
N GLN A 67 8.53 -1.23 -39.55
CA GLN A 67 8.57 -1.38 -41.02
C GLN A 67 8.73 -0.05 -41.75
N HIS A 68 8.19 1.02 -41.17
CA HIS A 68 8.26 2.37 -41.71
C HIS A 68 8.43 3.36 -40.55
N LEU A 69 9.53 4.11 -40.58
CA LEU A 69 9.88 5.11 -39.59
C LEU A 69 10.13 6.46 -40.27
N ILE A 70 9.58 7.53 -39.70
CA ILE A 70 9.77 8.90 -40.18
C ILE A 70 10.42 9.71 -39.06
N TYR A 71 11.48 10.44 -39.36
CA TYR A 71 12.12 11.35 -38.42
C TYR A 71 12.06 12.80 -38.92
N TYR A 72 11.41 13.67 -38.14
CA TYR A 72 11.38 15.11 -38.40
C TYR A 72 12.48 15.81 -37.62
N THR A 73 13.52 16.26 -38.33
CA THR A 73 14.71 16.94 -37.78
C THR A 73 14.41 18.31 -37.14
N SER A 74 13.30 18.97 -37.50
CA SER A 74 12.91 20.26 -36.93
C SER A 74 12.26 20.13 -35.55
N ALA A 75 11.45 19.09 -35.36
CA ALA A 75 10.72 18.80 -34.13
C ALA A 75 11.40 17.70 -33.28
N GLU A 76 12.51 17.13 -33.77
CA GLU A 76 13.20 15.97 -33.18
C GLU A 76 12.23 14.85 -32.78
N THR A 77 11.30 14.54 -33.68
CA THR A 77 10.19 13.60 -33.44
C THR A 77 10.28 12.42 -34.40
N PHE A 78 10.14 11.21 -33.85
CA PHE A 78 9.99 9.96 -34.60
C PHE A 78 8.51 9.59 -34.73
N HIS A 79 8.14 9.12 -35.91
CA HIS A 79 6.85 8.51 -36.18
C HIS A 79 7.06 7.08 -36.70
N ALA A 80 6.32 6.14 -36.13
CA ALA A 80 6.14 4.81 -36.67
C ALA A 80 4.65 4.64 -36.96
N ASP A 81 4.28 4.17 -38.15
CA ASP A 81 2.89 4.00 -38.56
C ASP A 81 2.52 2.56 -38.98
N SER A 82 3.52 1.66 -38.98
CA SER A 82 3.42 0.31 -39.54
C SER A 82 4.01 -0.73 -38.59
N GLY A 83 3.56 -0.67 -37.33
CA GLY A 83 4.06 -1.51 -36.25
C GLY A 83 5.39 -1.03 -35.70
N PHE A 84 5.54 -1.07 -34.37
CA PHE A 84 6.78 -0.71 -33.71
C PHE A 84 7.14 -1.66 -32.57
N ARG A 85 8.44 -1.78 -32.32
CA ARG A 85 9.03 -2.27 -31.07
C ARG A 85 10.00 -1.20 -30.57
N PHE A 86 9.74 -0.66 -29.39
CA PHE A 86 10.46 0.48 -28.83
C PHE A 86 10.98 0.15 -27.44
N PHE A 87 12.31 0.13 -27.29
CA PHE A 87 12.98 0.01 -26.00
C PHE A 87 13.24 1.41 -25.43
N TYR A 88 12.58 1.70 -24.30
CA TYR A 88 12.54 3.00 -23.64
C TYR A 88 12.63 2.84 -22.13
N GLU A 89 13.62 3.48 -21.50
CA GLU A 89 13.80 3.49 -20.02
C GLU A 89 13.73 2.07 -19.39
N GLY A 90 14.29 1.06 -20.09
CA GLY A 90 14.28 -0.33 -19.65
C GLY A 90 13.00 -1.14 -19.95
N ILE A 91 12.04 -0.55 -20.65
CA ILE A 91 10.74 -1.14 -21.01
C ILE A 91 10.70 -1.38 -22.53
N THR A 92 10.24 -2.54 -22.95
CA THR A 92 9.93 -2.81 -24.36
C THR A 92 8.45 -2.58 -24.61
N LEU A 93 8.14 -1.56 -25.41
CA LEU A 93 6.80 -1.20 -25.86
C LEU A 93 6.58 -1.74 -27.27
N GLU A 94 5.42 -2.34 -27.52
CA GLU A 94 5.04 -2.82 -28.84
C GLU A 94 3.65 -2.27 -29.20
N GLY A 95 3.41 -1.96 -30.47
CA GLY A 95 2.11 -1.42 -30.90
C GLY A 95 2.05 -1.13 -32.39
N GLU A 96 0.96 -0.48 -32.85
CA GLU A 96 0.73 -0.21 -34.28
C GLU A 96 1.34 1.12 -34.75
N ALA A 97 1.17 2.19 -33.97
CA ALA A 97 1.75 3.50 -34.29
C ALA A 97 2.35 4.16 -33.05
N LEU A 98 3.41 4.94 -33.25
CA LEU A 98 4.16 5.66 -32.22
C LEU A 98 4.57 7.05 -32.74
N ASP A 99 4.27 8.09 -31.97
CA ASP A 99 4.84 9.43 -32.10
C ASP A 99 5.72 9.67 -30.87
N TYR A 100 7.01 9.99 -31.05
CA TYR A 100 7.93 10.18 -29.93
C TYR A 100 8.85 11.38 -30.13
N THR A 101 8.84 12.31 -29.18
CA THR A 101 9.65 13.53 -29.21
C THR A 101 10.88 13.38 -28.31
N LEU A 102 12.08 13.50 -28.90
CA LEU A 102 13.35 13.30 -28.21
C LEU A 102 13.60 14.31 -27.09
N VAL A 103 13.27 15.59 -27.31
CA VAL A 103 13.57 16.70 -26.39
C VAL A 103 12.79 16.54 -25.07
N SER A 104 11.48 16.32 -25.15
CA SER A 104 10.62 16.15 -23.98
C SER A 104 10.61 14.72 -23.44
N LYS A 105 11.12 13.75 -24.21
CA LYS A 105 11.00 12.30 -23.95
C LYS A 105 9.55 11.82 -23.81
N GLU A 106 8.63 12.51 -24.48
CA GLU A 106 7.21 12.18 -24.48
C GLU A 106 6.85 11.34 -25.71
N GLY A 107 6.00 10.35 -25.52
CA GLY A 107 5.48 9.49 -26.57
C GLY A 107 3.97 9.34 -26.55
N GLN A 108 3.39 9.13 -27.72
CA GLN A 108 2.00 8.71 -27.93
C GLN A 108 1.98 7.45 -28.78
N ALA A 109 1.26 6.42 -28.36
CA ALA A 109 1.19 5.16 -29.08
C ALA A 109 -0.25 4.66 -29.22
N SER A 110 -0.50 3.81 -30.22
CA SER A 110 -1.79 3.14 -30.44
C SER A 110 -1.67 1.62 -30.40
N LYS A 111 -2.72 0.97 -29.88
CA LYS A 111 -2.80 -0.48 -29.64
C LYS A 111 -1.52 -1.02 -29.01
N ILE A 112 -1.13 -0.36 -27.93
CA ILE A 112 0.10 -0.64 -27.23
C ILE A 112 -0.05 -1.88 -26.36
N TYR A 113 1.01 -2.67 -26.24
CA TYR A 113 1.15 -3.71 -25.25
C TYR A 113 2.60 -3.77 -24.76
N PHE A 114 2.78 -4.04 -23.47
CA PHE A 114 4.10 -4.17 -22.87
C PHE A 114 4.04 -4.93 -21.55
N SER A 115 5.20 -5.46 -21.15
CA SER A 115 5.40 -6.01 -19.82
C SER A 115 6.25 -5.05 -18.99
N TYR A 116 5.85 -4.81 -17.73
CA TYR A 116 6.63 -4.04 -16.79
C TYR A 116 6.60 -4.68 -15.41
N LYS A 117 7.77 -5.07 -14.88
CA LYS A 117 7.91 -5.63 -13.53
C LYS A 117 6.93 -6.79 -13.24
N GLY A 118 6.72 -7.70 -14.20
CA GLY A 118 5.79 -8.84 -14.06
C GLY A 118 4.32 -8.52 -14.35
N MET A 119 3.97 -7.27 -14.62
CA MET A 119 2.66 -6.88 -15.11
C MET A 119 2.63 -6.87 -16.63
N TYR A 120 1.56 -7.37 -17.22
CA TYR A 120 1.24 -7.26 -18.64
C TYR A 120 0.16 -6.19 -18.81
N LEU A 121 0.46 -5.14 -19.57
CA LEU A 121 -0.43 -4.02 -19.84
C LEU A 121 -0.71 -3.93 -21.33
N GLY A 122 -1.93 -3.51 -21.67
CA GLY A 122 -2.28 -3.16 -23.04
C GLY A 122 -3.39 -2.12 -23.10
N GLY A 123 -3.51 -1.41 -24.22
CA GLY A 123 -4.57 -0.43 -24.41
C GLY A 123 -4.62 0.16 -25.80
N GLU A 124 -5.76 0.77 -26.15
CA GLU A 124 -6.00 1.35 -27.47
C GLU A 124 -5.11 2.58 -27.74
N LYS A 125 -4.85 3.38 -26.70
CA LYS A 125 -3.96 4.55 -26.76
C LYS A 125 -3.10 4.60 -25.52
N ALA A 126 -1.86 5.06 -25.67
CA ALA A 126 -1.00 5.41 -24.55
C ALA A 126 -0.33 6.76 -24.75
N SER A 127 -0.17 7.51 -23.68
CA SER A 127 0.74 8.65 -23.57
C SER A 127 1.73 8.36 -22.46
N PHE A 128 3.02 8.60 -22.69
CA PHE A 128 4.05 8.25 -21.72
C PHE A 128 5.23 9.22 -21.73
N ASN A 129 5.91 9.29 -20.60
CA ASN A 129 7.17 10.00 -20.39
C ASN A 129 7.99 9.27 -19.29
N PRO A 130 9.13 9.81 -18.83
CA PRO A 130 9.95 9.10 -17.85
C PRO A 130 9.29 8.91 -16.48
N ASP A 131 8.24 9.68 -16.19
CA ASP A 131 7.58 9.72 -14.88
C ASP A 131 6.28 8.90 -14.85
N TYR A 132 5.54 8.82 -15.95
CA TYR A 132 4.24 8.13 -15.99
C TYR A 132 3.88 7.56 -17.37
N PHE A 133 2.97 6.59 -17.36
CA PHE A 133 2.26 6.07 -18.52
C PHE A 133 0.76 6.19 -18.28
N ILE A 134 0.02 6.74 -19.25
CA ILE A 134 -1.44 6.85 -19.25
C ILE A 134 -1.96 6.04 -20.42
N LEU A 135 -2.60 4.90 -20.15
CA LEU A 135 -3.24 4.05 -21.16
C LEU A 135 -4.75 4.28 -21.15
N ARG A 136 -5.39 4.30 -22.32
CA ARG A 136 -6.86 4.40 -22.47
C ARG A 136 -7.47 3.16 -23.10
N ASN A 137 -8.68 2.81 -22.65
CA ASN A 137 -9.35 1.55 -22.96
C ASN A 137 -8.38 0.39 -22.78
N ALA A 138 -7.87 0.30 -21.57
CA ALA A 138 -6.69 -0.47 -21.24
C ALA A 138 -7.05 -1.67 -20.36
N TYR A 139 -6.12 -2.60 -20.27
CA TYR A 139 -6.18 -3.68 -19.32
C TYR A 139 -4.81 -3.91 -18.69
N PHE A 140 -4.81 -4.55 -17.52
CA PHE A 140 -3.61 -5.16 -17.00
C PHE A 140 -3.89 -6.49 -16.29
N THR A 141 -2.86 -7.31 -16.19
CA THR A 141 -2.84 -8.55 -15.41
C THR A 141 -1.41 -8.86 -14.96
N THR A 142 -1.23 -9.57 -13.85
CA THR A 142 0.06 -10.19 -13.48
C THR A 142 0.11 -11.66 -13.86
N CYS A 143 -0.93 -12.17 -14.51
CA CYS A 143 -1.01 -13.54 -14.96
C CYS A 143 -0.29 -13.71 -16.30
N ASP A 144 0.65 -14.65 -16.35
CA ASP A 144 1.40 -15.00 -17.57
C ASP A 144 0.66 -16.04 -18.46
N GLN A 145 -0.52 -16.50 -18.04
CA GLN A 145 -1.31 -17.49 -18.77
C GLN A 145 -2.18 -16.83 -19.85
N ALA A 146 -2.44 -17.57 -20.92
CA ALA A 146 -3.35 -17.18 -22.00
C ALA A 146 -4.47 -18.24 -22.14
N PRO A 147 -5.73 -17.93 -21.80
CA PRO A 147 -6.22 -16.66 -21.23
C PRO A 147 -5.77 -16.45 -19.77
N PRO A 148 -5.65 -15.20 -19.30
CA PRO A 148 -5.23 -14.94 -17.93
C PRO A 148 -6.33 -15.33 -16.95
N HIS A 149 -5.94 -15.84 -15.77
CA HIS A 149 -6.86 -16.20 -14.70
C HIS A 149 -7.63 -15.00 -14.15
N TYR A 150 -7.04 -13.81 -14.21
CA TYR A 150 -7.72 -12.56 -13.89
C TYR A 150 -7.18 -11.43 -14.78
N ARG A 151 -7.99 -10.39 -14.97
CA ARG A 151 -7.53 -9.13 -15.57
C ARG A 151 -8.36 -7.97 -15.04
N VAL A 152 -7.77 -6.79 -15.01
CA VAL A 152 -8.51 -5.55 -14.78
C VAL A 152 -8.59 -4.82 -16.10
N THR A 153 -9.80 -4.53 -16.56
CA THR A 153 -10.03 -3.62 -17.71
C THR A 153 -10.46 -2.28 -17.18
N ALA A 154 -10.06 -1.18 -17.81
CA ALA A 154 -10.38 0.17 -17.37
C ALA A 154 -10.42 1.17 -18.52
N LEU A 155 -11.19 2.23 -18.35
CA LEU A 155 -11.20 3.35 -19.30
C LEU A 155 -9.84 4.05 -19.34
N GLU A 156 -9.17 4.15 -18.18
CA GLU A 156 -7.84 4.76 -18.04
C GLU A 156 -7.01 3.96 -17.03
N ILE A 157 -5.74 3.68 -17.36
CA ILE A 157 -4.75 3.09 -16.44
C ILE A 157 -3.54 4.02 -16.39
N ASN A 158 -3.22 4.50 -15.19
CA ASN A 158 -2.08 5.36 -14.92
C ASN A 158 -1.01 4.55 -14.18
N LEU A 159 0.12 4.30 -14.83
CA LEU A 159 1.27 3.62 -14.26
C LEU A 159 2.33 4.67 -13.86
N TYR A 160 2.80 4.57 -12.62
CA TYR A 160 3.80 5.43 -12.02
C TYR A 160 5.06 4.64 -11.63
N PRO A 161 6.03 4.46 -12.56
CA PRO A 161 7.25 3.67 -12.35
C PRO A 161 8.03 4.05 -11.08
N LYS A 162 8.21 5.36 -10.84
CA LYS A 162 8.98 5.89 -9.70
C LYS A 162 8.35 5.56 -8.35
N PHE A 163 7.01 5.61 -8.26
CA PHE A 163 6.28 5.42 -7.00
C PHE A 163 5.91 3.95 -6.71
N GLY A 164 5.94 3.09 -7.72
CA GLY A 164 5.63 1.67 -7.54
C GLY A 164 4.15 1.33 -7.74
N TRP A 165 3.39 2.18 -8.43
CA TRP A 165 1.93 2.13 -8.45
C TRP A 165 1.30 2.10 -9.84
N LEU A 166 0.15 1.44 -9.93
CA LEU A 166 -0.75 1.46 -11.07
C LEU A 166 -2.15 1.78 -10.57
N VAL A 167 -2.82 2.76 -11.19
CA VAL A 167 -4.19 3.16 -10.85
C VAL A 167 -5.08 2.98 -12.06
N ALA A 168 -6.09 2.12 -11.94
CA ALA A 168 -7.08 1.84 -12.98
C ALA A 168 -8.41 2.52 -12.63
N TYR A 169 -8.97 3.27 -13.57
CA TYR A 169 -10.20 4.05 -13.39
C TYR A 169 -11.34 3.54 -14.27
N TRP A 170 -12.54 3.46 -13.69
CA TRP A 170 -13.79 3.13 -14.38
C TRP A 170 -13.67 1.82 -15.18
N GLY A 171 -13.51 0.73 -14.45
CA GLY A 171 -13.17 -0.57 -14.98
C GLY A 171 -13.98 -1.72 -14.42
N PHE A 172 -13.51 -2.92 -14.68
CA PHE A 172 -14.02 -4.17 -14.13
C PHE A 172 -12.86 -5.07 -13.75
N PHE A 173 -13.01 -5.74 -12.61
CA PHE A 173 -12.18 -6.88 -12.29
C PHE A 173 -12.82 -8.14 -12.87
N TRP A 174 -12.08 -8.82 -13.73
CA TRP A 174 -12.48 -10.07 -14.34
C TRP A 174 -11.74 -11.21 -13.66
N LEU A 175 -12.48 -12.18 -13.15
CA LEU A 175 -11.94 -13.48 -12.80
C LEU A 175 -12.33 -14.44 -13.91
N TRP A 176 -11.34 -14.95 -14.63
CA TRP A 176 -11.51 -15.62 -15.92
C TRP A 176 -12.32 -14.73 -16.88
N ASN A 177 -13.49 -15.21 -17.33
CA ASN A 177 -14.42 -14.46 -18.18
C ASN A 177 -15.59 -13.84 -17.41
N PHE A 178 -15.59 -13.92 -16.07
CA PHE A 178 -16.68 -13.41 -15.23
C PHE A 178 -16.31 -12.01 -14.67
N PRO A 179 -17.07 -10.95 -15.00
CA PRO A 179 -16.87 -9.64 -14.40
C PRO A 179 -17.43 -9.67 -12.97
N LEU A 180 -16.56 -9.53 -11.97
CA LEU A 180 -16.96 -9.59 -10.56
C LEU A 180 -17.62 -8.28 -10.11
N VAL A 181 -16.86 -7.18 -10.17
CA VAL A 181 -17.30 -5.90 -9.60
C VAL A 181 -16.87 -4.74 -10.50
N PRO A 182 -17.76 -3.75 -10.75
CA PRO A 182 -17.36 -2.49 -11.36
C PRO A 182 -16.40 -1.75 -10.42
N LEU A 183 -15.30 -1.26 -11.00
CA LEU A 183 -14.21 -0.60 -10.29
C LEU A 183 -14.17 0.89 -10.65
N PRO A 184 -14.71 1.80 -9.83
CA PRO A 184 -14.47 3.23 -10.03
C PRO A 184 -12.98 3.54 -9.97
N THR A 185 -12.26 2.93 -9.03
CA THR A 185 -10.81 3.01 -8.91
C THR A 185 -10.25 1.70 -8.36
N TYR A 186 -9.18 1.21 -8.95
CA TYR A 186 -8.37 0.12 -8.42
C TYR A 186 -6.90 0.52 -8.37
N ILE A 187 -6.26 0.35 -7.22
CA ILE A 187 -4.83 0.64 -7.05
C ILE A 187 -4.09 -0.69 -6.90
N TYR A 188 -3.07 -0.87 -7.72
CA TYR A 188 -2.16 -2.00 -7.65
C TYR A 188 -0.74 -1.50 -7.32
N ASP A 189 -0.20 -1.99 -6.22
CA ASP A 189 1.14 -1.69 -5.74
C ASP A 189 2.09 -2.82 -6.14
N PHE A 190 2.90 -2.61 -7.19
CA PHE A 190 3.88 -3.60 -7.64
C PHE A 190 5.16 -3.62 -6.79
N ARG A 191 5.17 -2.90 -5.66
CA ARG A 191 6.17 -3.01 -4.58
C ARG A 191 5.55 -3.53 -3.28
N ALA A 192 4.34 -4.11 -3.34
CA ALA A 192 3.61 -4.51 -2.14
C ALA A 192 4.38 -5.49 -1.24
N GLU A 193 5.06 -6.47 -1.83
CA GLU A 193 5.87 -7.44 -1.07
C GLU A 193 7.07 -6.78 -0.36
N GLN A 194 7.73 -5.82 -1.01
CA GLN A 194 8.81 -5.04 -0.39
C GLN A 194 8.29 -4.16 0.76
N ARG A 195 7.01 -3.83 0.72
CA ARG A 195 6.26 -3.08 1.73
C ARG A 195 5.43 -4.03 2.61
N GLY A 196 5.68 -5.34 2.57
CA GLY A 196 5.05 -6.38 3.38
C GLY A 196 3.52 -6.39 3.43
N HIS A 197 2.87 -5.94 2.35
CA HIS A 197 1.43 -6.07 2.20
C HIS A 197 1.08 -6.81 0.91
N GLU A 198 -0.17 -7.25 0.80
CA GLU A 198 -0.69 -7.94 -0.38
C GLU A 198 -1.68 -7.05 -1.13
N ASN A 199 -1.61 -7.09 -2.46
CA ASN A 199 -2.63 -6.44 -3.29
C ASN A 199 -3.94 -7.21 -3.15
N LEU A 200 -4.95 -6.58 -2.56
CA LEU A 200 -6.27 -7.17 -2.51
C LEU A 200 -7.04 -6.82 -3.79
N PRO A 201 -7.61 -7.81 -4.48
CA PRO A 201 -8.58 -7.55 -5.54
C PRO A 201 -9.87 -6.98 -4.94
N PRO A 202 -10.76 -6.36 -5.74
CA PRO A 202 -12.10 -5.99 -5.29
C PRO A 202 -12.93 -7.26 -5.11
N TYR A 203 -12.92 -7.79 -3.91
CA TYR A 203 -13.81 -8.87 -3.51
C TYR A 203 -14.55 -8.46 -2.24
N PRO A 204 -15.80 -8.90 -2.11
CA PRO A 204 -16.55 -8.60 -0.91
C PRO A 204 -15.98 -9.42 0.25
N GLU A 205 -15.87 -8.78 1.41
CA GLU A 205 -15.63 -9.48 2.65
C GLU A 205 -16.83 -10.36 2.95
N ILE A 206 -16.59 -11.67 3.06
CA ILE A 206 -17.62 -12.66 3.38
C ILE A 206 -17.24 -13.32 4.68
N GLY A 207 -18.20 -13.37 5.60
CA GLY A 207 -17.99 -14.05 6.86
C GLY A 207 -19.27 -14.29 7.65
N SER A 208 -19.09 -14.82 8.85
CA SER A 208 -20.13 -15.02 9.83
C SER A 208 -19.57 -14.84 11.22
N ASN A 209 -20.32 -14.19 12.11
CA ASN A 209 -20.02 -14.13 13.53
C ASN A 209 -21.32 -13.99 14.34
N SER A 210 -21.23 -14.09 15.67
CA SER A 210 -22.39 -14.04 16.57
C SER A 210 -23.12 -12.69 16.56
N GLU A 211 -22.44 -11.58 16.29
CA GLU A 211 -23.00 -10.23 16.36
C GLU A 211 -23.64 -9.81 15.02
N ASP A 212 -22.93 -10.01 13.92
CA ASP A 212 -23.32 -9.63 12.55
C ASP A 212 -24.19 -10.71 11.87
N GLY A 213 -24.11 -11.95 12.35
CA GLY A 213 -24.61 -13.12 11.63
C GLY A 213 -23.79 -13.35 10.35
N ASN A 214 -24.39 -13.97 9.35
CA ASN A 214 -23.76 -14.04 8.02
C ASN A 214 -23.73 -12.64 7.40
N TYR A 215 -22.58 -12.22 6.88
CA TYR A 215 -22.41 -10.91 6.28
C TYR A 215 -21.63 -10.96 4.96
N LEU A 216 -21.91 -9.95 4.15
CA LEU A 216 -21.27 -9.66 2.87
C LEU A 216 -21.04 -8.16 2.79
N ILE A 217 -19.79 -7.71 2.67
CA ILE A 217 -19.44 -6.28 2.61
C ILE A 217 -18.54 -6.03 1.41
N GLU A 218 -19.03 -5.28 0.43
CA GLU A 218 -18.24 -4.79 -0.68
C GLU A 218 -17.61 -3.45 -0.30
N SER A 219 -16.30 -3.31 -0.52
CA SER A 219 -15.58 -2.05 -0.26
C SER A 219 -14.88 -1.57 -1.53
N LEU A 220 -15.36 -0.46 -2.08
CA LEU A 220 -14.84 0.16 -3.29
C LEU A 220 -13.93 1.32 -2.96
N THR A 221 -12.76 1.32 -3.55
CA THR A 221 -11.78 2.39 -3.42
C THR A 221 -12.21 3.63 -4.19
N TRP A 222 -11.99 4.80 -3.59
CA TRP A 222 -12.02 6.09 -4.26
C TRP A 222 -10.69 6.82 -4.07
N HIS A 223 -10.26 7.54 -5.10
CA HIS A 223 -9.00 8.26 -5.10
C HIS A 223 -9.20 9.61 -5.76
N LEU A 224 -8.99 10.70 -5.01
CA LEU A 224 -9.05 12.04 -5.56
C LEU A 224 -7.66 12.52 -6.00
N LYS A 225 -6.66 12.30 -5.15
CA LYS A 225 -5.25 12.60 -5.37
C LYS A 225 -4.38 11.74 -4.44
N ARG A 226 -3.07 11.76 -4.65
CA ARG A 226 -2.11 11.00 -3.82
C ARG A 226 -2.31 11.26 -2.32
N GLU A 227 -2.64 12.49 -1.94
CA GLU A 227 -2.77 12.90 -0.55
C GLU A 227 -4.18 12.68 0.03
N LEU A 228 -5.15 12.24 -0.77
CA LEU A 228 -6.54 12.08 -0.33
C LEU A 228 -7.25 10.96 -1.09
N SER A 229 -7.54 9.90 -0.36
CA SER A 229 -8.06 8.65 -0.91
C SER A 229 -8.82 7.85 0.16
N GLY A 230 -9.58 6.83 -0.21
CA GLY A 230 -10.37 6.12 0.77
C GLY A 230 -11.23 5.00 0.20
N THR A 231 -12.23 4.58 0.98
CA THR A 231 -13.18 3.54 0.58
C THR A 231 -14.62 3.92 0.87
N TYR A 232 -15.52 3.46 0.01
CA TYR A 232 -16.95 3.35 0.27
C TYR A 232 -17.26 1.89 0.55
N SER A 233 -18.03 1.60 1.59
CA SER A 233 -18.44 0.24 1.91
C SER A 233 -19.96 0.11 1.86
N LEU A 234 -20.44 -0.93 1.19
CA LEU A 234 -21.83 -1.32 1.11
C LEU A 234 -21.94 -2.79 1.44
N GLY A 235 -22.77 -3.15 2.41
CA GLY A 235 -22.92 -4.53 2.80
C GLY A 235 -24.27 -4.87 3.38
N TRP A 236 -24.43 -6.15 3.68
CA TRP A 236 -25.55 -6.69 4.40
C TRP A 236 -25.04 -7.64 5.48
N ALA A 237 -25.59 -7.55 6.67
CA ALA A 237 -25.36 -8.47 7.77
C ALA A 237 -26.71 -8.98 8.28
N ALA A 238 -26.84 -10.29 8.47
CA ALA A 238 -28.12 -10.92 8.83
C ALA A 238 -28.76 -10.29 10.09
N ASN A 239 -27.94 -9.92 11.07
CA ASN A 239 -28.41 -9.36 12.33
C ASN A 239 -28.52 -7.83 12.33
N LYS A 240 -27.87 -7.14 11.39
CA LYS A 240 -27.78 -5.66 11.36
C LYS A 240 -28.48 -5.02 10.15
N GLY A 241 -28.83 -5.79 9.14
CA GLY A 241 -29.37 -5.31 7.87
C GLY A 241 -28.30 -4.62 7.03
N LEU A 242 -28.68 -3.51 6.39
CA LEU A 242 -27.83 -2.71 5.53
C LEU A 242 -26.65 -2.10 6.31
N LEU A 243 -25.45 -2.26 5.76
CA LEU A 243 -24.21 -1.66 6.25
C LEU A 243 -23.73 -0.62 5.24
N LEU A 244 -23.47 0.59 5.71
CA LEU A 244 -22.86 1.66 4.92
C LEU A 244 -21.58 2.11 5.61
N GLY A 245 -20.52 2.36 4.84
CA GLY A 245 -19.25 2.83 5.36
C GLY A 245 -18.58 3.85 4.45
N LEU A 246 -17.85 4.77 5.05
CA LEU A 246 -17.00 5.73 4.39
C LEU A 246 -15.70 5.84 5.16
N LYS A 247 -14.57 5.60 4.50
CA LYS A 247 -13.24 5.91 5.02
C LYS A 247 -12.57 6.92 4.11
N ALA A 248 -11.92 7.93 4.69
CA ALA A 248 -11.08 8.89 4.02
C ALA A 248 -9.72 8.93 4.72
N ASN A 249 -8.65 8.67 4.00
CA ASN A 249 -7.27 8.81 4.45
C ASN A 249 -6.70 10.08 3.83
N TYR A 250 -5.94 10.84 4.61
CA TYR A 250 -5.25 12.02 4.13
C TYR A 250 -3.78 11.99 4.52
N LEU A 251 -2.96 12.63 3.70
CA LEU A 251 -1.55 12.88 3.95
C LEU A 251 -1.33 14.40 3.90
N LEU A 252 -0.81 15.00 4.96
CA LEU A 252 -0.47 16.43 4.95
C LEU A 252 0.96 16.65 4.48
N ASP A 253 1.89 15.86 5.01
CA ASP A 253 3.31 15.83 4.64
C ASP A 253 3.92 14.48 5.05
N ASP A 254 5.23 14.29 4.85
CA ASP A 254 5.90 13.02 5.14
C ASP A 254 5.89 12.63 6.64
N HIS A 255 5.61 13.58 7.54
CA HIS A 255 5.53 13.38 8.98
C HIS A 255 4.10 13.31 9.52
N GLN A 256 3.08 13.59 8.70
CA GLN A 256 1.72 13.81 9.17
C GLN A 256 0.69 13.19 8.24
N ASP A 257 -0.09 12.25 8.78
CA ASP A 257 -1.20 11.62 8.08
C ASP A 257 -2.39 11.37 9.02
N GLY A 258 -3.46 10.82 8.49
CA GLY A 258 -4.56 10.36 9.30
C GLY A 258 -5.71 9.78 8.50
N ASP A 259 -6.71 9.33 9.23
CA ASP A 259 -7.94 8.80 8.67
C ASP A 259 -9.18 9.33 9.38
N PHE A 260 -10.24 9.41 8.60
CA PHE A 260 -11.60 9.62 9.03
C PHE A 260 -12.42 8.41 8.61
N ARG A 261 -13.26 7.89 9.51
CA ARG A 261 -14.09 6.72 9.27
C ARG A 261 -15.48 6.95 9.82
N LEU A 262 -16.48 6.60 9.02
CA LEU A 262 -17.88 6.58 9.38
C LEU A 262 -18.47 5.25 8.95
N ALA A 263 -19.34 4.69 9.78
CA ALA A 263 -20.20 3.59 9.40
C ALA A 263 -21.62 3.81 9.93
N TRP A 264 -22.59 3.24 9.23
CA TRP A 264 -23.99 3.31 9.60
C TRP A 264 -24.69 1.97 9.35
N ASN A 265 -25.59 1.60 10.27
CA ASN A 265 -26.55 0.52 10.06
C ASN A 265 -27.83 0.74 10.90
N PRO A 266 -28.95 0.05 10.57
CA PRO A 266 -30.20 0.16 11.31
C PRO A 266 -30.10 -0.05 12.83
N ILE A 267 -29.20 -0.93 13.29
CA ILE A 267 -29.07 -1.30 14.69
C ILE A 267 -28.18 -0.32 15.46
N ASN A 268 -26.94 -0.12 15.01
CA ASN A 268 -25.94 0.67 15.73
C ASN A 268 -25.96 2.16 15.39
N LYS A 269 -26.81 2.57 14.44
CA LYS A 269 -26.85 3.94 13.91
C LYS A 269 -25.47 4.37 13.41
N LEU A 270 -25.13 5.64 13.55
CA LEU A 270 -23.86 6.19 13.09
C LEU A 270 -22.77 5.88 14.13
N VAL A 271 -21.65 5.33 13.65
CA VAL A 271 -20.41 5.15 14.41
C VAL A 271 -19.26 5.72 13.60
N GLY A 272 -18.16 6.08 14.24
CA GLY A 272 -16.99 6.54 13.50
C GLY A 272 -15.90 7.15 14.35
N GLY A 273 -14.87 7.64 13.68
CA GLY A 273 -13.72 8.23 14.32
C GLY A 273 -12.85 9.03 13.36
N LEU A 274 -11.93 9.76 13.97
CA LEU A 274 -10.85 10.48 13.31
C LEU A 274 -9.57 10.13 14.05
N THR A 275 -8.55 9.68 13.33
CA THR A 275 -7.20 9.49 13.86
C THR A 275 -6.25 10.41 13.07
N HIS A 276 -5.43 11.16 13.78
CA HIS A 276 -4.33 11.94 13.21
C HIS A 276 -3.01 11.46 13.81
N SER A 277 -2.02 11.22 12.96
CA SER A 277 -0.75 10.62 13.32
C SER A 277 0.40 11.57 13.00
N LEU A 278 1.25 11.81 13.99
CA LEU A 278 2.50 12.58 13.87
C LEU A 278 3.69 11.63 13.98
N HIS A 279 4.57 11.64 12.99
CA HIS A 279 5.73 10.76 12.90
C HIS A 279 7.04 11.53 13.04
N PHE A 280 7.95 11.07 13.90
CA PHE A 280 9.19 11.77 14.20
C PHE A 280 10.30 10.85 14.71
N GLY A 281 11.53 11.35 14.69
CA GLY A 281 12.73 10.59 15.06
C GLY A 281 13.54 10.14 13.84
N GLU A 282 14.44 9.19 14.03
CA GLU A 282 15.21 8.62 12.94
C GLU A 282 14.30 7.86 11.98
N GLU A 283 14.59 8.00 10.70
CA GLU A 283 13.94 7.22 9.65
C GLU A 283 14.40 5.75 9.79
N SER A 284 13.45 4.86 10.03
CA SER A 284 13.68 3.42 10.01
C SER A 284 13.61 2.92 8.58
N ALA A 285 14.39 1.88 8.27
CA ALA A 285 14.24 1.17 7.01
C ALA A 285 12.79 0.68 6.84
N SER A 286 12.22 0.92 5.67
CA SER A 286 10.80 0.79 5.34
C SER A 286 10.13 -0.52 5.83
N ALA A 287 9.20 -0.41 6.78
CA ALA A 287 8.18 -1.38 7.17
C ALA A 287 6.73 -0.84 6.99
N GLU A 288 6.12 -1.23 5.88
CA GLU A 288 4.69 -1.53 5.71
C GLU A 288 3.62 -0.47 6.07
N SER A 289 2.85 -0.07 5.04
CA SER A 289 1.60 0.69 5.19
C SER A 289 0.42 -0.27 5.23
N PHE A 290 -0.41 -0.18 6.27
CA PHE A 290 -1.73 -0.85 6.34
C PHE A 290 -2.80 -0.13 5.48
N VAL A 291 -2.49 1.06 4.97
CA VAL A 291 -3.37 1.86 4.11
C VAL A 291 -2.97 1.61 2.66
N LYS A 292 -3.70 0.68 2.02
CA LYS A 292 -3.55 0.18 0.63
C LYS A 292 -3.48 1.24 -0.50
N LEU A 293 -3.53 2.53 -0.17
CA LEU A 293 -3.81 3.63 -1.08
C LEU A 293 -2.80 4.79 -1.02
N LEU A 294 -1.82 4.74 -0.13
CA LEU A 294 -0.84 5.81 0.07
C LEU A 294 0.61 5.30 -0.14
N PRO A 295 1.55 6.12 -0.65
CA PRO A 295 2.86 5.65 -1.07
C PRO A 295 3.63 5.07 0.10
N SER A 296 4.73 4.34 -0.16
CA SER A 296 5.70 4.04 0.91
C SER A 296 6.11 5.34 1.58
N PHE A 297 5.72 5.49 2.84
CA PHE A 297 6.16 6.57 3.69
C PHE A 297 7.53 6.26 4.26
N HIS A 298 8.31 7.31 4.46
CA HIS A 298 9.41 7.30 5.41
C HIS A 298 8.82 6.91 6.76
N LEU A 299 9.28 5.81 7.36
CA LEU A 299 8.80 5.44 8.68
C LEU A 299 9.72 6.04 9.70
N TYR A 300 9.12 6.57 10.73
CA TYR A 300 9.86 7.18 11.81
C TYR A 300 9.82 6.27 13.03
N ARG A 301 10.89 6.33 13.81
CA ARG A 301 11.03 5.59 15.07
C ARG A 301 9.86 5.82 16.03
N TYR A 302 9.27 7.01 16.03
CA TYR A 302 8.18 7.40 16.92
C TYR A 302 6.95 7.85 16.15
N GLN A 303 5.79 7.52 16.70
CA GLN A 303 4.47 7.90 16.21
C GLN A 303 3.61 8.37 17.38
N LEU A 304 2.93 9.50 17.23
CA LEU A 304 1.95 10.02 18.17
C LEU A 304 0.58 10.09 17.49
N ASP A 305 -0.35 9.27 17.97
CA ASP A 305 -1.72 9.22 17.47
C ASP A 305 -2.65 10.03 18.36
N THR A 306 -3.48 10.88 17.74
CA THR A 306 -4.61 11.55 18.37
C THR A 306 -5.89 11.01 17.76
N THR A 307 -6.66 10.27 18.56
CA THR A 307 -7.90 9.62 18.11
C THR A 307 -9.11 10.19 18.82
N PHE A 308 -10.09 10.63 18.03
CA PHE A 308 -11.46 10.86 18.46
C PHE A 308 -12.32 9.73 17.92
N SER A 309 -13.13 9.09 18.76
CA SER A 309 -14.02 8.04 18.31
C SER A 309 -15.39 8.15 18.97
N TYR A 310 -16.40 7.66 18.26
CA TYR A 310 -17.77 7.64 18.68
C TYR A 310 -18.38 6.26 18.42
N HIS A 311 -18.68 5.55 19.50
CA HIS A 311 -19.37 4.24 19.49
C HIS A 311 -18.66 3.20 18.59
N GLU A 312 -17.35 3.27 18.50
CA GLU A 312 -16.58 2.27 17.77
C GLU A 312 -16.58 0.95 18.53
N ARG A 313 -16.59 -0.16 17.80
CA ARG A 313 -16.57 -1.49 18.42
C ARG A 313 -15.14 -1.84 18.81
N ILE A 314 -14.91 -2.06 20.09
CA ILE A 314 -13.65 -2.60 20.63
C ILE A 314 -14.03 -3.77 21.52
N ASN A 315 -13.55 -4.99 21.20
CA ASN A 315 -13.82 -6.20 21.99
C ASN A 315 -15.30 -6.39 22.39
N TYR A 316 -16.21 -6.29 21.40
CA TYR A 316 -17.67 -6.39 21.55
C TYR A 316 -18.35 -5.30 22.39
N GLN A 317 -17.61 -4.28 22.83
CA GLN A 317 -18.14 -3.11 23.52
C GLN A 317 -18.14 -1.89 22.60
N ARG A 318 -19.00 -0.91 22.90
CA ARG A 318 -19.04 0.37 22.19
C ARG A 318 -18.27 1.40 22.98
N VAL A 319 -17.21 1.91 22.38
CA VAL A 319 -16.23 2.77 23.05
C VAL A 319 -16.09 4.08 22.27
N SER A 320 -16.04 5.17 23.01
CA SER A 320 -15.79 6.51 22.48
C SER A 320 -14.57 7.12 23.17
N TYR A 321 -13.66 7.71 22.39
CA TYR A 321 -12.46 8.41 22.86
C TYR A 321 -12.57 9.92 22.64
N TYR A 322 -12.21 10.72 23.66
CA TYR A 322 -12.37 12.18 23.64
C TYR A 322 -11.19 12.99 24.25
N PRO A 323 -10.02 13.06 23.59
CA PRO A 323 -9.44 12.10 22.66
C PRO A 323 -8.72 10.96 23.41
N LYS A 324 -8.18 10.00 22.64
CA LYS A 324 -7.08 9.12 23.02
C LYS A 324 -5.80 9.64 22.40
N LEU A 325 -4.78 9.88 23.22
CA LEU A 325 -3.41 10.16 22.80
C LEU A 325 -2.60 8.89 23.02
N GLU A 326 -1.88 8.43 22.00
CA GLU A 326 -1.03 7.25 22.08
C GLU A 326 0.33 7.53 21.43
N TRP A 327 1.39 7.53 22.22
CA TRP A 327 2.77 7.67 21.77
C TRP A 327 3.46 6.33 21.77
N GLN A 328 3.86 5.86 20.59
CA GLN A 328 4.51 4.58 20.40
C GLN A 328 5.88 4.71 19.75
N SER A 329 6.73 3.72 20.01
CA SER A 329 8.00 3.54 19.32
C SER A 329 8.09 2.18 18.63
N LYS A 330 8.82 2.16 17.52
CA LYS A 330 9.06 0.95 16.73
C LYS A 330 10.56 0.65 16.69
N GLU A 331 10.90 -0.56 17.13
CA GLU A 331 12.20 -1.22 16.92
C GLU A 331 13.43 -0.47 17.45
N ASN A 332 13.37 0.04 18.69
CA ASN A 332 14.57 0.63 19.29
C ASN A 332 15.59 -0.44 19.64
N GLU A 333 16.72 -0.48 18.94
CA GLU A 333 17.80 -1.40 19.26
C GLU A 333 18.51 -1.00 20.55
N LEU A 334 18.71 -1.99 21.43
CA LEU A 334 19.47 -1.88 22.65
C LEU A 334 20.70 -2.80 22.59
N TRP A 335 21.76 -2.41 23.29
CA TRP A 335 22.98 -3.21 23.44
C TRP A 335 23.56 -3.70 22.11
N ALA A 336 23.61 -2.82 21.10
CA ALA A 336 24.08 -3.11 19.74
C ALA A 336 23.30 -4.27 19.08
N GLY A 337 21.97 -4.18 19.09
CA GLY A 337 21.06 -5.11 18.39
C GLY A 337 20.76 -6.42 19.15
N LYS A 338 21.27 -6.60 20.37
CA LYS A 338 21.00 -7.80 21.18
C LYS A 338 19.60 -7.85 21.78
N ALA A 339 18.93 -6.71 21.84
CA ALA A 339 17.52 -6.63 22.20
C ALA A 339 16.85 -5.49 21.44
N LYS A 340 15.54 -5.63 21.25
CA LYS A 340 14.66 -4.58 20.73
C LYS A 340 13.73 -4.12 21.85
N MET A 341 13.55 -2.80 21.99
CA MET A 341 12.60 -2.20 22.91
C MET A 341 11.52 -1.47 22.13
N ASN A 342 10.26 -1.83 22.39
CA ASN A 342 9.10 -1.08 21.94
C ASN A 342 8.38 -0.53 23.16
N PHE A 343 7.85 0.69 23.06
CA PHE A 343 6.95 1.21 24.07
C PHE A 343 5.70 1.82 23.43
N SER A 344 4.61 1.82 24.18
CA SER A 344 3.41 2.64 23.93
C SER A 344 3.04 3.32 25.25
N LEU A 345 2.82 4.63 25.23
CA LEU A 345 2.28 5.40 26.33
C LEU A 345 0.96 5.99 25.89
N LEU A 346 -0.08 5.89 26.72
CA LEU A 346 -1.41 6.38 26.38
C LEU A 346 -1.99 7.27 27.47
N ALA A 347 -2.84 8.20 27.05
CA ALA A 347 -3.75 8.95 27.90
C ALA A 347 -5.06 9.20 27.14
N ALA A 348 -6.20 8.85 27.73
CA ALA A 348 -7.48 8.98 27.06
C ALA A 348 -8.61 9.36 28.01
N MET A 349 -9.61 10.08 27.49
CA MET A 349 -10.92 10.13 28.11
C MET A 349 -11.85 9.16 27.38
N VAL A 350 -12.27 8.11 28.09
CA VAL A 350 -12.97 6.96 27.50
C VAL A 350 -14.41 6.94 28.00
N ALA A 351 -15.35 6.70 27.11
CA ALA A 351 -16.73 6.38 27.46
C ALA A 351 -17.08 5.02 26.87
N GLU A 352 -17.39 4.04 27.73
CA GLU A 352 -17.92 2.74 27.34
C GLU A 352 -19.44 2.73 27.54
N GLU A 353 -20.16 2.35 26.49
CA GLU A 353 -21.61 2.33 26.49
C GLU A 353 -22.15 1.38 27.57
N ASN A 354 -23.16 1.84 28.32
CA ASN A 354 -23.80 1.10 29.40
C ASN A 354 -22.86 0.65 30.54
N ASN A 355 -21.65 1.21 30.65
CA ASN A 355 -20.74 0.93 31.76
C ASN A 355 -20.25 2.21 32.46
N ILE A 356 -19.19 2.85 31.97
CA ILE A 356 -18.54 3.98 32.65
C ILE A 356 -17.90 4.95 31.66
N LYS A 357 -17.78 6.21 32.09
CA LYS A 357 -16.95 7.22 31.44
C LYS A 357 -15.86 7.67 32.39
N LEU A 358 -14.61 7.44 32.01
CA LEU A 358 -13.46 7.66 32.89
C LEU A 358 -12.21 8.03 32.08
N ALA A 359 -11.32 8.83 32.68
CA ALA A 359 -10.01 9.05 32.12
C ALA A 359 -9.06 7.90 32.50
N GLU A 360 -8.26 7.46 31.54
CA GLU A 360 -7.23 6.44 31.69
C GLU A 360 -5.87 6.99 31.25
N GLY A 361 -4.81 6.42 31.79
CA GLY A 361 -3.45 6.64 31.34
C GLY A 361 -2.56 5.48 31.70
N GLY A 362 -1.47 5.31 30.98
CA GLY A 362 -0.54 4.22 31.24
C GLY A 362 0.31 3.89 30.04
N GLY A 363 0.72 2.63 29.94
CA GLY A 363 1.52 2.20 28.82
C GLY A 363 2.06 0.79 28.94
N LYS A 364 2.73 0.38 27.86
CA LYS A 364 3.41 -0.89 27.72
C LYS A 364 4.86 -0.64 27.30
N ILE A 365 5.80 -1.32 27.92
CA ILE A 365 7.20 -1.43 27.47
C ILE A 365 7.49 -2.90 27.24
N LYS A 366 7.88 -3.27 26.02
CA LYS A 366 8.26 -4.64 25.66
C LYS A 366 9.72 -4.69 25.24
N LEU A 367 10.50 -5.49 25.95
CA LEU A 367 11.89 -5.82 25.66
C LEU A 367 11.93 -7.21 25.04
N THR A 368 12.32 -7.31 23.78
CA THR A 368 12.44 -8.58 23.04
C THR A 368 13.92 -8.89 22.85
N GLY A 369 14.36 -10.05 23.31
CA GLY A 369 15.73 -10.52 23.09
C GLY A 369 15.97 -10.93 21.63
N GLN A 370 17.22 -10.96 21.21
CA GLN A 370 17.60 -11.47 19.90
C GLN A 370 17.19 -12.95 19.76
N ALA A 371 16.65 -13.30 18.59
CA ALA A 371 16.36 -14.68 18.24
C ALA A 371 17.65 -15.52 18.25
N LYS A 372 17.61 -16.67 18.93
CA LYS A 372 18.76 -17.56 19.07
C LYS A 372 18.37 -18.98 18.72
N GLU A 373 19.13 -19.59 17.81
CA GLU A 373 18.96 -21.01 17.50
C GLU A 373 19.45 -21.88 18.67
N ILE A 374 18.58 -22.77 19.14
CA ILE A 374 18.88 -23.81 20.13
C ILE A 374 18.44 -25.18 19.58
N SER A 375 18.74 -26.28 20.27
CA SER A 375 18.37 -27.64 19.82
C SER A 375 16.86 -27.84 19.60
N LEU A 376 16.05 -27.04 20.29
CA LEU A 376 14.59 -27.05 20.19
C LEU A 376 14.04 -26.13 19.09
N GLY A 377 14.88 -25.35 18.40
CA GLY A 377 14.49 -24.39 17.35
C GLY A 377 14.93 -22.96 17.67
N GLU A 378 14.37 -22.01 16.95
CA GLU A 378 14.58 -20.58 17.13
C GLU A 378 13.84 -20.11 18.39
N PHE A 379 14.59 -19.60 19.36
CA PHE A 379 14.08 -19.13 20.65
C PHE A 379 14.11 -17.60 20.74
N VAL A 380 13.00 -17.00 21.19
CA VAL A 380 12.84 -15.55 21.36
C VAL A 380 12.21 -15.26 22.73
N PRO A 381 12.99 -14.74 23.70
CA PRO A 381 12.44 -14.30 24.97
C PRO A 381 11.93 -12.85 24.87
N ALA A 382 10.87 -12.51 25.60
CA ALA A 382 10.47 -11.13 25.79
C ALA A 382 9.98 -10.84 27.22
N LEU A 383 10.25 -9.63 27.70
CA LEU A 383 9.74 -9.11 28.96
C LEU A 383 8.83 -7.92 28.65
N THR A 384 7.65 -7.89 29.26
CA THR A 384 6.68 -6.82 29.07
C THR A 384 6.32 -6.21 30.41
N LEU A 385 6.43 -4.89 30.53
CA LEU A 385 5.83 -4.11 31.60
C LEU A 385 4.57 -3.47 31.03
N ASP A 386 3.41 -3.76 31.60
CA ASP A 386 2.10 -3.27 31.15
C ASP A 386 1.33 -2.75 32.37
N GLY A 387 0.94 -1.48 32.31
CA GLY A 387 0.27 -0.81 33.41
C GLY A 387 -0.70 0.26 32.94
N LEU A 388 -1.91 0.21 33.48
CA LEU A 388 -2.96 1.21 33.28
C LEU A 388 -3.42 1.78 34.63
N PHE A 389 -3.78 3.05 34.62
CA PHE A 389 -4.25 3.82 35.77
C PHE A 389 -5.50 4.59 35.36
N TYR A 390 -6.48 4.64 36.25
CA TYR A 390 -7.76 5.25 35.97
C TYR A 390 -8.07 6.35 36.97
N ALA A 391 -8.80 7.39 36.54
CA ALA A 391 -9.07 8.57 37.36
C ALA A 391 -9.90 8.30 38.62
N ASN A 392 -10.54 7.13 38.73
CA ASN A 392 -11.24 6.68 39.93
C ASN A 392 -10.30 6.06 40.99
N GLY A 393 -8.98 6.06 40.74
CA GLY A 393 -7.96 5.51 41.63
C GLY A 393 -7.67 4.02 41.41
N GLN A 394 -8.40 3.33 40.53
CA GLN A 394 -8.05 1.96 40.15
C GLN A 394 -6.78 1.94 39.29
N LYS A 395 -6.11 0.79 39.30
CA LYS A 395 -4.94 0.49 38.49
C LYS A 395 -5.01 -0.95 38.02
N TRP A 396 -4.29 -1.24 36.94
CA TRP A 396 -4.17 -2.59 36.40
C TRP A 396 -2.75 -2.82 35.92
N LEU A 397 -1.96 -3.54 36.71
CA LEU A 397 -0.55 -3.84 36.46
C LEU A 397 -0.39 -5.32 36.15
N LYS A 398 0.24 -5.65 35.03
CA LYS A 398 0.37 -7.02 34.54
C LYS A 398 1.72 -7.27 33.85
N PRO A 399 2.85 -7.13 34.56
CA PRO A 399 4.14 -7.45 33.98
C PRO A 399 4.23 -8.94 33.64
N SER A 400 4.79 -9.25 32.48
CA SER A 400 4.83 -10.60 31.95
C SER A 400 6.16 -10.96 31.29
N PHE A 401 6.36 -12.25 31.15
CA PHE A 401 7.45 -12.86 30.39
C PHE A 401 6.86 -13.76 29.30
N GLU A 402 7.41 -13.66 28.10
CA GLU A 402 7.05 -14.48 26.95
C GLU A 402 8.25 -15.31 26.49
N MET A 403 7.98 -16.56 26.12
CA MET A 403 8.94 -17.45 25.48
C MET A 403 8.37 -17.96 24.17
N GLY A 404 8.86 -17.41 23.06
CA GLY A 404 8.59 -17.91 21.73
C GLY A 404 9.58 -19.01 21.34
N LEU A 405 9.08 -20.10 20.80
CA LEU A 405 9.86 -21.17 20.17
C LEU A 405 9.29 -21.47 18.79
N LYS A 406 10.13 -21.48 17.77
CA LYS A 406 9.74 -21.86 16.39
C LYS A 406 10.68 -22.96 15.89
N LYS A 407 10.12 -24.05 15.37
CA LYS A 407 10.89 -25.16 14.81
C LYS A 407 10.30 -25.61 13.48
N SER A 408 11.09 -25.49 12.41
CA SER A 408 10.80 -26.15 11.15
C SER A 408 11.28 -27.59 11.23
N LEU A 409 10.36 -28.55 11.19
CA LEU A 409 10.69 -29.98 11.20
C LEU A 409 11.03 -30.48 9.80
N THR A 410 10.33 -29.95 8.79
CA THR A 410 10.63 -30.12 7.35
C THR A 410 10.32 -28.80 6.63
N PRO A 411 10.62 -28.65 5.32
CA PRO A 411 10.18 -27.50 4.54
C PRO A 411 8.64 -27.29 4.54
N ASP A 412 7.89 -28.36 4.79
CA ASP A 412 6.43 -28.39 4.70
C ASP A 412 5.74 -28.55 6.07
N LEU A 413 6.50 -28.62 7.16
CA LEU A 413 5.97 -28.78 8.52
C LEU A 413 6.75 -27.90 9.50
N ALA A 414 6.04 -26.97 10.13
CA ALA A 414 6.60 -26.12 11.18
C ALA A 414 5.70 -26.09 12.42
N LEU A 415 6.34 -25.95 13.57
CA LEU A 415 5.69 -25.77 14.87
C LEU A 415 6.11 -24.44 15.47
N ARG A 416 5.17 -23.77 16.12
CA ARG A 416 5.45 -22.61 16.97
C ARG A 416 4.77 -22.80 18.31
N PHE A 417 5.49 -22.47 19.37
CA PHE A 417 4.97 -22.39 20.72
C PHE A 417 5.23 -21.00 21.27
N ASN A 418 4.26 -20.44 21.99
CA ASN A 418 4.47 -19.23 22.76
C ASN A 418 3.90 -19.44 24.16
N TYR A 419 4.76 -19.36 25.17
CA TYR A 419 4.36 -19.42 26.57
C TYR A 419 4.37 -18.00 27.14
N LEU A 420 3.28 -17.59 27.77
CA LEU A 420 3.13 -16.32 28.47
C LEU A 420 2.95 -16.60 29.95
N HIS A 421 3.76 -15.94 30.77
CA HIS A 421 3.68 -15.97 32.23
C HIS A 421 3.50 -14.56 32.77
N TYR A 422 2.51 -14.36 33.63
CA TYR A 422 2.37 -13.13 34.40
C TYR A 422 3.13 -13.25 35.72
N PHE A 423 4.09 -12.34 35.97
CA PHE A 423 4.78 -12.30 37.27
C PHE A 423 3.81 -12.00 38.41
N PHE A 424 2.86 -11.10 38.13
CA PHE A 424 1.70 -10.81 38.96
C PHE A 424 0.66 -10.05 38.12
N VAL A 425 -0.59 -10.06 38.58
CA VAL A 425 -1.65 -9.19 38.09
C VAL A 425 -2.22 -8.44 39.29
N GLU A 426 -2.03 -7.13 39.33
CA GLU A 426 -2.54 -6.27 40.39
C GLU A 426 -3.67 -5.38 39.87
N GLY A 427 -4.85 -5.51 40.48
CA GLY A 427 -6.04 -4.75 40.11
C GLY A 427 -6.68 -5.24 38.81
N GLN A 428 -7.59 -4.43 38.27
CA GLN A 428 -8.39 -4.75 37.10
C GLN A 428 -8.86 -3.46 36.42
N SER A 429 -9.11 -3.50 35.12
CA SER A 429 -9.75 -2.39 34.41
C SER A 429 -11.21 -2.19 34.88
N PRO A 430 -11.69 -0.94 35.04
CA PRO A 430 -13.12 -0.65 35.14
C PRO A 430 -13.89 -0.86 33.84
N PHE A 431 -13.22 -0.93 32.69
CA PHE A 431 -13.82 -1.06 31.38
C PHE A 431 -13.99 -2.53 30.96
N LEU A 432 -15.16 -2.89 30.44
CA LEU A 432 -15.46 -4.26 30.03
C LEU A 432 -14.67 -4.64 28.76
N PHE A 433 -14.42 -3.69 27.86
CA PHE A 433 -13.71 -3.92 26.61
C PHE A 433 -12.25 -4.34 26.84
N GLU A 434 -11.64 -3.84 27.92
CA GLU A 434 -10.28 -4.19 28.31
C GLU A 434 -10.21 -5.54 29.03
N ASN A 435 -11.28 -5.91 29.74
CA ASN A 435 -11.40 -7.19 30.43
C ASN A 435 -11.84 -8.34 29.52
N TYR A 436 -12.17 -8.08 28.25
CA TYR A 436 -12.69 -9.08 27.34
C TYR A 436 -11.73 -10.26 27.18
N ARG A 437 -12.17 -11.44 27.65
CA ARG A 437 -11.42 -12.71 27.67
C ARG A 437 -10.08 -12.65 28.42
N PHE A 438 -9.85 -11.61 29.23
CA PHE A 438 -8.66 -11.57 30.06
C PHE A 438 -8.72 -12.65 31.13
N SER A 439 -7.62 -13.37 31.31
CA SER A 439 -7.38 -14.24 32.47
C SER A 439 -5.99 -13.96 33.02
N PRO A 440 -5.81 -13.90 34.36
CA PRO A 440 -4.49 -13.78 34.98
C PRO A 440 -3.68 -15.09 34.96
N SER A 441 -4.14 -16.11 34.25
CA SER A 441 -3.49 -17.42 34.11
C SER A 441 -2.32 -17.38 33.14
N ASP A 442 -1.38 -18.30 33.32
CA ASP A 442 -0.38 -18.59 32.30
C ASP A 442 -1.05 -19.08 31.00
N GLN A 443 -0.49 -18.71 29.85
CA GLN A 443 -1.03 -19.09 28.55
C GLN A 443 -0.02 -19.89 27.74
N LEU A 444 -0.51 -20.88 27.00
CA LEU A 444 0.26 -21.60 26.00
C LEU A 444 -0.46 -21.52 24.65
N LEU A 445 0.19 -20.88 23.69
CA LEU A 445 -0.17 -20.91 22.28
C LEU A 445 0.66 -21.99 21.59
N ALA A 446 0.01 -22.87 20.85
CA ALA A 446 0.63 -23.85 19.97
C ALA A 446 0.09 -23.68 18.55
N GLU A 447 0.98 -23.48 17.58
CA GLU A 447 0.66 -23.39 16.16
C GLU A 447 1.32 -24.53 15.38
N LEU A 448 0.52 -25.21 14.56
CA LEU A 448 0.97 -26.20 13.60
C LEU A 448 0.74 -25.65 12.20
N TYR A 449 1.81 -25.56 11.41
CA TYR A 449 1.75 -25.21 10.00
C TYR A 449 2.11 -26.42 9.16
N LEU A 450 1.24 -26.74 8.20
CA LEU A 450 1.39 -27.84 7.27
C LEU A 450 1.23 -27.34 5.84
N LYS A 451 2.13 -27.74 4.96
CA LYS A 451 2.07 -27.43 3.53
C LYS A 451 1.99 -28.72 2.72
N HIS A 452 1.18 -28.73 1.68
CA HIS A 452 1.08 -29.83 0.73
C HIS A 452 0.82 -29.26 -0.67
N GLY A 453 1.85 -29.25 -1.50
CA GLY A 453 1.80 -28.60 -2.82
C GLY A 453 1.46 -27.12 -2.69
N ASP A 454 0.36 -26.73 -3.32
CA ASP A 454 -0.16 -25.36 -3.36
C ASP A 454 -1.15 -25.04 -2.22
N ALA A 455 -1.47 -26.02 -1.38
CA ALA A 455 -2.30 -25.81 -0.19
C ALA A 455 -1.43 -25.77 1.07
N SER A 456 -1.85 -24.97 2.06
CA SER A 456 -1.32 -25.07 3.42
C SER A 456 -2.42 -24.90 4.44
N GLY A 457 -2.29 -25.59 5.57
CA GLY A 457 -3.17 -25.47 6.73
C GLY A 457 -2.40 -24.95 7.93
N GLN A 458 -3.06 -24.14 8.73
CA GLN A 458 -2.61 -23.72 10.05
C GLN A 458 -3.67 -24.08 11.08
N ILE A 459 -3.24 -24.69 12.17
CA ILE A 459 -4.04 -24.84 13.39
C ILE A 459 -3.33 -24.01 14.46
N SER A 460 -4.03 -23.08 15.07
CA SER A 460 -3.53 -22.25 16.17
C SER A 460 -4.43 -22.47 17.38
N ALA A 461 -3.87 -22.92 18.50
CA ALA A 461 -4.63 -23.20 19.71
C ALA A 461 -3.97 -22.55 20.92
N SER A 462 -4.70 -21.68 21.61
CA SER A 462 -4.30 -21.03 22.85
C SER A 462 -5.08 -21.61 24.03
N TYR A 463 -4.39 -21.86 25.16
CA TYR A 463 -4.96 -22.41 26.38
C TYR A 463 -4.52 -21.61 27.60
N PHE A 464 -5.44 -21.46 28.57
CA PHE A 464 -5.11 -21.08 29.93
C PHE A 464 -4.61 -22.31 30.69
N LEU A 465 -3.38 -22.27 31.21
CA LEU A 465 -2.70 -23.43 31.77
C LEU A 465 -3.14 -23.82 33.18
N ASP A 466 -3.73 -22.89 33.94
CA ASP A 466 -4.20 -23.16 35.31
C ASP A 466 -5.26 -24.28 35.33
N ASN A 467 -6.09 -24.35 34.30
CA ASN A 467 -7.21 -25.28 34.19
C ASN A 467 -7.31 -25.97 32.82
N TRP A 468 -6.34 -25.75 31.94
CA TRP A 468 -6.31 -26.27 30.57
C TRP A 468 -7.57 -25.93 29.76
N THR A 469 -8.20 -24.78 30.04
CA THR A 469 -9.34 -24.32 29.25
C THR A 469 -8.86 -23.61 27.99
N PRO A 470 -9.47 -23.89 26.84
CA PRO A 470 -9.03 -23.27 25.60
C PRO A 470 -9.46 -21.80 25.58
N GLU A 471 -8.49 -20.93 25.33
CA GLU A 471 -8.72 -19.51 25.07
C GLU A 471 -9.12 -19.31 23.61
N ASP A 472 -8.44 -19.89 22.64
CA ASP A 472 -8.85 -19.76 21.22
C ASP A 472 -8.39 -20.96 20.43
N ILE A 473 -9.15 -21.36 19.42
CA ILE A 473 -8.74 -22.42 18.50
C ILE A 473 -9.17 -22.03 17.09
N ASP A 474 -8.18 -21.73 16.27
CA ASP A 474 -8.32 -21.20 14.92
C ASP A 474 -7.79 -22.22 13.90
N TYR A 475 -8.58 -22.44 12.86
CA TYR A 475 -8.24 -23.27 11.71
C TYR A 475 -8.19 -22.39 10.48
N THR A 476 -7.06 -22.35 9.79
CA THR A 476 -6.92 -21.60 8.55
C THR A 476 -6.43 -22.50 7.44
N LEU A 477 -7.14 -22.53 6.31
CA LEU A 477 -6.68 -23.12 5.07
C LEU A 477 -6.28 -22.01 4.11
N PHE A 478 -5.15 -22.19 3.44
CA PHE A 478 -4.62 -21.30 2.42
C PHE A 478 -4.43 -22.09 1.14
N PHE A 479 -4.92 -21.54 0.03
CA PHE A 479 -4.74 -22.08 -1.31
C PHE A 479 -3.96 -21.05 -2.11
N LYS A 480 -2.71 -21.37 -2.44
CA LYS A 480 -1.83 -20.56 -3.29
C LYS A 480 -2.05 -20.96 -4.73
N LEU A 481 -2.94 -20.26 -5.42
CA LEU A 481 -3.19 -20.50 -6.83
C LEU A 481 -2.22 -19.65 -7.66
N HIS A 482 -2.19 -19.88 -8.97
CA HIS A 482 -1.16 -19.35 -9.86
C HIS A 482 -0.98 -17.81 -9.79
N CYS A 483 -2.07 -17.03 -9.68
CA CYS A 483 -2.01 -15.56 -9.62
C CYS A 483 -2.84 -14.94 -8.49
N TYR A 484 -3.43 -15.76 -7.62
CA TYR A 484 -4.26 -15.32 -6.52
C TYR A 484 -4.22 -16.35 -5.40
N ASN A 485 -4.48 -15.90 -4.18
CA ASN A 485 -4.57 -16.75 -3.00
C ASN A 485 -6.00 -16.72 -2.49
N LEU A 486 -6.44 -17.86 -1.94
CA LEU A 486 -7.68 -17.96 -1.17
C LEU A 486 -7.33 -18.39 0.25
N SER A 487 -8.00 -17.81 1.24
CA SER A 487 -7.94 -18.29 2.60
C SER A 487 -9.32 -18.49 3.19
N ILE A 488 -9.43 -19.51 4.04
CA ILE A 488 -10.64 -19.80 4.80
C ILE A 488 -10.22 -19.95 6.24
N SER A 489 -10.75 -19.10 7.13
CA SER A 489 -10.48 -19.16 8.56
C SER A 489 -11.75 -19.48 9.32
N TYR A 490 -11.64 -20.38 10.29
CA TYR A 490 -12.69 -20.66 11.25
C TYR A 490 -12.14 -20.59 12.67
N ARG A 491 -12.68 -19.68 13.48
CA ARG A 491 -12.36 -19.53 14.90
C ARG A 491 -13.44 -20.21 15.72
N SER A 492 -13.15 -21.43 16.16
CA SER A 492 -14.16 -22.33 16.72
C SER A 492 -14.79 -21.80 18.01
N LEU A 493 -14.00 -21.23 18.92
CA LEU A 493 -14.51 -20.70 20.19
C LEU A 493 -15.28 -19.39 20.05
N ARG A 494 -15.09 -18.67 18.94
CA ARG A 494 -15.81 -17.43 18.64
C ARG A 494 -16.99 -17.65 17.70
N ASN A 495 -17.12 -18.84 17.12
CA ASN A 495 -18.03 -19.13 16.01
C ASN A 495 -17.88 -18.11 14.87
N GLU A 496 -16.63 -17.78 14.53
CA GLU A 496 -16.32 -16.83 13.45
C GLU A 496 -15.81 -17.56 12.22
N PHE A 497 -16.35 -17.21 11.07
CA PHE A 497 -15.91 -17.70 9.77
C PHE A 497 -15.55 -16.51 8.89
N THR A 498 -14.41 -16.58 8.18
CA THR A 498 -14.02 -15.55 7.22
C THR A 498 -13.40 -16.18 5.98
N MET A 499 -13.62 -15.55 4.83
CA MET A 499 -12.93 -15.86 3.58
C MET A 499 -12.03 -14.69 3.19
N GLY A 500 -10.79 -15.00 2.84
CA GLY A 500 -9.83 -14.05 2.28
C GLY A 500 -9.51 -14.36 0.83
N PHE A 501 -9.24 -13.32 0.07
CA PHE A 501 -8.80 -13.40 -1.33
C PHE A 501 -7.75 -12.32 -1.57
N SER A 502 -6.60 -12.71 -2.10
CA SER A 502 -5.52 -11.76 -2.42
C SER A 502 -4.91 -12.09 -3.78
N LEU A 503 -4.28 -11.11 -4.42
CA LEU A 503 -3.47 -11.39 -5.60
C LEU A 503 -2.13 -11.94 -5.14
N ALA A 504 -1.65 -12.98 -5.81
CA ALA A 504 -0.34 -13.55 -5.49
C ALA A 504 0.75 -12.50 -5.75
N SER A 505 1.75 -12.43 -4.86
CA SER A 505 2.94 -11.64 -5.11
C SER A 505 3.67 -12.21 -6.33
N MET A 506 4.25 -11.30 -7.12
CA MET A 506 5.00 -11.67 -8.32
C MET A 506 6.29 -12.37 -7.86
N ARG A 507 6.54 -13.59 -8.36
CA ARG A 507 7.77 -14.34 -8.08
C ARG A 507 8.99 -13.76 -8.77
#